data_AF-A0A2J5PUK3-F1
#
_entry.id   AF-A0A2J5PUK3-F1
#
_cell.length_a   1.000
_cell.length_b   1.000
_cell.length_c   1.000
_cell.angle_alpha   90.00
_cell.angle_beta   90.00
_cell.angle_gamma   90.00
#
_symmetry.space_group_name_H-M   'P 1'
#
loop_
_entity.id
_entity.type
_entity.pdbx_description
1 polymer ?
#
loop_
_entity_poly.entity_id
_entity_poly.type
_entity_poly.pdbx_seq_one_letter_code
_entity_poly.pdbx_strand_id
1 'polypeptide(L)' 'IPGAFALLGSGNKEKGSDYAHHHGCFNIDEQVMKSGAELYAQYAWRYLQQNAF' A
#
# COMPACT_ATOMS: atom_id res chain seq x y z
N ILE A 1 -8.44 10.63 -18.43
CA ILE A 1 -7.18 10.78 -17.67
C ILE A 1 -6.68 9.37 -17.32
N PRO A 2 -5.39 9.04 -17.53
CA PRO A 2 -4.84 7.75 -17.11
C PRO A 2 -4.78 7.65 -15.58
N GLY A 3 -5.10 6.48 -15.03
CA GLY A 3 -5.10 6.23 -13.59
C GLY A 3 -4.58 4.83 -13.28
N ALA A 4 -4.10 4.65 -12.05
CA ALA A 4 -3.57 3.39 -11.56
C ALA A 4 -4.06 3.12 -10.12
N PHE A 5 -4.24 1.83 -9.81
CA PHE A 5 -4.57 1.35 -8.47
C PHE A 5 -3.60 0.22 -8.11
N ALA A 6 -3.09 0.22 -6.89
CA ALA A 6 -2.13 -0.75 -6.40
C ALA A 6 -2.61 -1.35 -5.08
N LEU A 7 -2.33 -2.63 -4.88
CA LEU A 7 -2.57 -3.34 -3.62
C LEU A 7 -1.24 -3.49 -2.88
N LEU A 8 -1.26 -3.22 -1.57
CA LEU A 8 -0.13 -3.42 -0.66
C LEU A 8 -0.51 -4.49 0.35
N GLY A 9 0.25 -5.58 0.42
CA GLY A 9 -0.07 -6.71 1.28
C GLY A 9 0.20 -6.41 2.76
N SER A 10 -0.84 -6.48 3.61
CA SER A 10 -0.73 -6.34 5.07
C SER A 10 -0.89 -7.66 5.85
N GLY A 11 -1.04 -8.78 5.14
CA GLY A 11 -1.33 -10.09 5.74
C GLY A 11 -0.12 -10.70 6.44
N ASN A 12 -0.25 -10.94 7.75
CA ASN A 12 0.79 -11.55 8.58
C ASN A 12 0.16 -12.43 9.67
N LYS A 13 0.33 -13.75 9.56
CA LYS A 13 -0.22 -14.75 10.50
C LYS A 13 0.29 -14.59 11.93
N GLU A 14 1.55 -14.19 12.10
CA GLU A 14 2.16 -14.02 13.42
C GLU A 14 1.57 -12.80 14.16
N LYS A 15 1.04 -11.83 13.41
CA LYS A 15 0.41 -10.61 13.93
C LYS A 15 -1.13 -10.63 13.84
N GLY A 16 -1.71 -11.72 13.35
CA GLY A 16 -3.16 -11.85 13.16
C GLY A 16 -3.76 -10.82 12.21
N SER A 17 -2.98 -10.32 11.23
CA SER A 17 -3.45 -9.34 10.23
C SER A 17 -3.84 -9.98 8.89
N ASP A 18 -4.01 -11.30 8.85
CA ASP A 18 -4.37 -12.09 7.67
C ASP A 18 -5.89 -12.38 7.55
N TYR A 19 -6.70 -11.89 8.49
CA TYR A 19 -8.15 -11.89 8.34
C TYR A 19 -8.58 -10.99 7.17
N ALA A 20 -9.52 -11.47 6.36
CA ALA A 20 -10.02 -10.74 5.20
C ALA A 20 -10.63 -9.38 5.57
N HIS A 21 -10.61 -8.46 4.62
CA HIS A 21 -11.40 -7.23 4.70
C HIS A 21 -12.87 -7.59 5.00
N HIS A 22 -13.50 -6.82 5.89
CA HIS A 22 -14.86 -7.04 6.42
C HIS A 22 -15.03 -8.16 7.46
N HIS A 23 -13.97 -8.86 7.87
CA HIS A 23 -14.04 -9.77 9.01
C HIS A 23 -14.05 -9.01 10.36
N GLY A 24 -14.74 -9.51 11.39
CA GLY A 24 -14.80 -8.86 12.72
C GLY A 24 -13.46 -8.79 13.46
N CYS A 25 -12.53 -9.67 13.09
CA CYS A 25 -11.13 -9.66 13.56
C CYS A 25 -10.17 -9.00 12.56
N PHE A 26 -10.66 -8.22 11.59
CA PHE A 26 -9.79 -7.53 10.63
C PHE A 26 -8.76 -6.67 11.36
N ASN A 27 -7.51 -6.81 10.98
CA ASN A 27 -6.38 -6.07 11.52
C ASN A 27 -5.34 -5.82 10.42
N ILE A 28 -4.42 -4.89 10.66
CA ILE A 28 -3.40 -4.46 9.69
C ILE A 28 -2.01 -4.63 10.30
N ASP A 29 -1.04 -5.12 9.51
CA ASP A 29 0.37 -5.07 9.89
C ASP A 29 0.92 -3.63 9.71
N GLU A 30 1.01 -2.88 10.82
CA GLU A 30 1.49 -1.49 10.80
C GLU A 30 2.92 -1.33 10.27
N GLN A 31 3.75 -2.39 10.29
CA GLN A 31 5.10 -2.31 9.72
C GLN A 31 5.08 -2.05 8.20
N VAL A 32 4.00 -2.43 7.52
CA VAL A 32 3.83 -2.24 6.08
C VAL A 32 3.39 -0.81 5.73
N MET A 33 2.89 -0.04 6.69
CA MET A 33 2.43 1.35 6.46
C MET A 33 3.54 2.25 5.91
N LYS A 34 4.79 2.02 6.34
CA LYS A 34 5.96 2.72 5.80
C LYS A 34 6.14 2.47 4.31
N SER A 35 5.99 1.23 3.85
CA SER A 35 6.08 0.88 2.43
C SER A 35 4.95 1.51 1.61
N GLY A 36 3.75 1.67 2.19
CA GLY A 36 2.65 2.39 1.54
C GLY A 36 2.93 3.88 1.36
N ALA A 37 3.45 4.54 2.39
CA ALA A 37 3.87 5.94 2.30
C ALA A 37 5.00 6.13 1.28
N GLU A 38 5.98 5.22 1.27
CA GLU A 38 7.08 5.19 0.31
C GLU A 38 6.57 5.02 -1.13
N LEU A 39 5.63 4.10 -1.37
CA LEU A 39 5.05 3.85 -2.69
C LEU A 39 4.46 5.14 -3.27
N TYR A 40 3.61 5.84 -2.52
CA TYR A 40 2.96 7.06 -3.00
C TYR A 40 3.97 8.21 -3.19
N ALA A 41 4.87 8.41 -2.24
CA ALA A 41 5.88 9.46 -2.33
C ALA A 41 6.80 9.26 -3.54
N GLN A 42 7.31 8.04 -3.73
CA GLN A 42 8.17 7.72 -4.87
C GLN A 42 7.42 7.77 -6.20
N TYR A 43 6.16 7.31 -6.24
CA TYR A 43 5.35 7.37 -7.46
C TYR A 43 5.15 8.82 -7.90
N ALA A 44 4.69 9.68 -6.99
CA ALA A 44 4.47 11.10 -7.28
C ALA A 44 5.78 11.79 -7.71
N TRP A 45 6.87 11.55 -6.96
CA TRP A 45 8.18 12.11 -7.29
C TRP A 45 8.65 11.70 -8.69
N ARG A 46 8.65 10.39 -8.99
CA ARG A 46 9.09 9.91 -10.31
C ARG A 46 8.19 10.41 -11.44
N TYR A 47 6.88 10.43 -11.23
CA TYR A 47 5.93 10.92 -12.25
C TYR A 47 6.12 12.40 -12.55
N LEU A 48 6.43 13.23 -11.54
CA LEU A 48 6.66 14.66 -11.74
C LEU A 48 8.06 14.98 -12.30
N GLN A 49 9.00 14.03 -12.22
CA GLN A 49 10.39 14.21 -12.68
C GLN A 49 10.74 13.49 -13.98
N GLN A 50 9.81 12.77 -14.60
CA GLN A 50 10.08 12.15 -15.90
C GLN A 50 10.13 13.20 -17.03
N ASN A 51 10.86 12.87 -18.10
CA ASN A 51 10.96 13.70 -19.31
C ASN A 51 9.73 13.56 -20.24
N ALA A 52 8.79 12.68 -19.89
CA ALA A 52 7.56 12.48 -20.62
C ALA A 52 6.41 13.07 -19.81
N PHE A 53 5.75 14.09 -20.35
CA PHE A 53 4.46 14.59 -19.88
C PHE A 53 3.39 14.32 -20.94
#